data_AF-V4UKH6-F1
#
_entry.id   AF-V4UKH6-F1
#
_cell.length_a   1.000
_cell.length_b   1.000
_cell.length_c   1.000
_cell.angle_alpha   90.00
_cell.angle_beta   90.00
_cell.angle_gamma   90.00
#
_symmetry.space_group_name_H-M   'P 1'
#
loop_
_entity.id
_entity.type
_entity.pdbx_description
1 polymer ?
#
loop_
_entity_poly.entity_id
_entity_poly.type
_entity_poly.pdbx_seq_one_letter_code
_entity_poly.pdbx_strand_id
1 'polypeptide(L)'
;MDNRNGFSDSNEISNNSRTSCVAAAANTESFYSSEPVNSDITALRILSKTLETIFESQDFDYFTDAKIVLSTGREVPVHRCILSSRSGFFKNVFAGTGKQRGPKFELKELVRDYEVGFDPLVAVLAYLYCGKVRPFPIGVCVCVDDDACSHVACRPAVDFMVEVLYVSFAFQVPELVALYQRHLLDILDKVVADDILVVLSVAHMCGKACEKLLERCIEITVKSDIDIVTLDKTLPQHIVKQIIDLRVELSLHRSESCGFPDKHTKRIHRALDSDDVELVRMLLKEAHTNLDDAHALHYAVAYCDAKTTTELLDLGLADVNHRNSRGYTVLHVAAMRKEPKIIVSLLTKGARPSDLTLDGRKALQISKRLTKAADYYIPTEEGKTTPKDRLCIEILEQAERRDPLLREASHSFAMAGDDLRMKLLYLENRVGLAKLLFPMEAKVIMDIVHLDGTLEFALDGIKTKKMAGAQRTTVDLNEAPFKMQEEHLNRMKALCRTVELGKRFFPRCSEVLNKIMDADDLNQLACPGNDTPEERLLKRIRYMELQEVVSKAFNEDKEEFDRSAISSSSSSKSVVRPRGGKRTH
;
A
#
# COMPACT_ATOMS: atom_id res chain seq x y z
N MET A 1 28.73 33.10 60.39
CA MET A 1 30.19 33.15 60.19
C MET A 1 30.51 32.43 58.89
N ASP A 2 31.59 32.83 58.22
CA ASP A 2 32.34 32.07 57.20
C ASP A 2 31.53 31.46 56.02
N ASN A 3 31.40 32.06 54.82
CA ASN A 3 32.24 32.96 53.99
C ASN A 3 33.31 32.22 53.15
N ARG A 4 33.44 32.64 51.86
CA ARG A 4 34.44 32.24 50.83
C ARG A 4 34.38 30.80 50.30
N ASN A 5 34.93 30.48 49.12
CA ASN A 5 35.08 31.17 47.81
C ASN A 5 35.55 30.10 46.78
N GLY A 6 35.25 30.27 45.49
CA GLY A 6 35.83 29.42 44.43
C GLY A 6 35.37 29.84 43.02
N PHE A 7 36.25 30.48 42.25
CA PHE A 7 36.01 30.95 40.88
C PHE A 7 36.77 30.10 39.84
N SER A 8 36.44 30.37 38.57
CA SER A 8 37.03 29.92 37.28
C SER A 8 36.16 28.91 36.52
N ASP A 9 35.61 29.24 35.34
CA ASP A 9 36.24 29.73 34.08
C ASP A 9 37.18 28.65 33.50
N SER A 10 37.07 28.16 32.25
CA SER A 10 36.57 28.74 30.99
C SER A 10 35.74 27.70 30.18
N ASN A 11 34.81 27.98 29.26
CA ASN A 11 34.57 29.04 28.27
C ASN A 11 35.14 28.76 26.84
N GLU A 12 34.32 28.13 25.99
CA GLU A 12 34.27 28.14 24.50
C GLU A 12 32.89 27.50 24.13
N ILE A 13 31.88 28.10 23.47
CA ILE A 13 31.75 29.14 22.42
C ILE A 13 32.25 28.61 21.06
N SER A 14 31.39 28.23 20.12
CA SER A 14 30.37 29.06 19.42
C SER A 14 29.20 28.18 18.87
N ASN A 15 27.93 28.65 18.83
CA ASN A 15 27.27 29.45 17.77
C ASN A 15 27.54 28.95 16.33
N ASN A 16 26.57 28.75 15.43
CA ASN A 16 25.10 28.91 15.41
C ASN A 16 24.56 27.92 14.31
N SER A 17 23.29 27.60 14.03
CA SER A 17 21.94 28.17 14.22
C SER A 17 20.93 26.99 14.45
N ARG A 18 19.59 27.03 14.61
CA ARG A 18 18.46 27.91 14.18
C ARG A 18 18.23 27.89 12.65
N THR A 19 17.01 27.80 12.09
CA THR A 19 15.60 27.77 12.58
C THR A 19 14.75 27.03 11.52
N SER A 20 13.48 26.60 11.68
CA SER A 20 12.47 26.73 12.74
C SER A 20 11.41 25.62 12.55
N CYS A 21 10.77 25.18 13.63
CA CYS A 21 9.57 24.34 13.59
C CYS A 21 8.43 25.02 14.37
N VAL A 22 7.19 24.88 13.90
CA VAL A 22 6.00 25.52 14.50
C VAL A 22 5.20 24.48 15.26
N ALA A 23 5.26 24.53 16.58
CA ALA A 23 4.40 23.78 17.49
C ALA A 23 3.53 24.77 18.28
N ALA A 24 2.26 24.41 18.53
CA ALA A 24 1.35 25.27 19.26
C ALA A 24 1.67 25.27 20.77
N ALA A 25 1.76 26.45 21.37
CA ALA A 25 1.78 26.62 22.81
C ALA A 25 0.44 27.19 23.28
N ALA A 26 -0.33 26.39 24.01
CA ALA A 26 -1.35 26.94 24.90
C ALA A 26 -0.64 27.60 26.09
N ASN A 27 -1.01 28.83 26.44
CA ASN A 27 -0.57 29.48 27.66
C ASN A 27 -1.74 30.19 28.33
N THR A 28 -1.98 29.86 29.59
CA THR A 28 -2.93 30.54 30.47
C THR A 28 -2.41 31.94 30.80
N GLU A 29 -3.30 32.91 30.90
CA GLU A 29 -2.94 34.31 31.16
C GLU A 29 -2.26 34.51 32.53
N SER A 30 -1.30 35.44 32.60
CA SER A 30 -1.32 36.51 33.61
C SER A 30 -0.28 37.61 33.34
N PHE A 31 -0.54 38.81 33.89
CA PHE A 31 0.33 40.00 34.00
C PHE A 31 0.72 40.78 32.73
N TYR A 32 -0.22 41.62 32.29
CA TYR A 32 -0.06 43.02 31.83
C TYR A 32 1.10 43.37 30.88
N SER A 33 0.78 43.43 29.58
CA SER A 33 1.27 44.49 28.69
C SER A 33 0.09 45.11 27.94
N SER A 34 -0.23 46.37 28.27
CA SER A 34 -1.43 47.06 27.77
C SER A 34 -1.16 47.85 26.49
N GLU A 35 -1.00 47.16 25.36
CA GLU A 35 -1.21 47.80 24.06
C GLU A 35 -2.72 47.91 23.78
N PRO A 36 -3.19 49.01 23.15
CA PRO A 36 -4.59 49.16 22.78
C PRO A 36 -4.89 48.23 21.59
N VAL A 37 -5.40 47.03 21.87
CA VAL A 37 -5.91 46.12 20.84
C VAL A 37 -7.04 46.84 20.10
N ASN A 38 -6.76 47.29 18.87
CA ASN A 38 -7.64 48.12 18.07
C ASN A 38 -9.08 47.56 18.06
N SER A 39 -10.05 48.41 18.42
CA SER A 39 -11.47 48.05 18.57
C SER A 39 -12.00 47.30 17.35
N ASP A 40 -11.57 47.73 16.18
CA ASP A 40 -12.12 47.30 14.91
C ASP A 40 -11.56 45.91 14.54
N ILE A 41 -10.29 45.64 14.88
CA ILE A 41 -9.69 44.30 14.80
C ILE A 41 -10.41 43.33 15.74
N THR A 42 -10.78 43.80 16.93
CA THR A 42 -11.54 43.00 17.91
C THR A 42 -12.95 42.70 17.40
N ALA A 43 -13.66 43.69 16.87
CA ALA A 43 -14.99 43.54 16.28
C ALA A 43 -14.99 42.59 15.07
N LEU A 44 -14.01 42.72 14.16
CA LEU A 44 -13.83 41.83 13.01
C LEU A 44 -13.50 40.39 13.44
N ARG A 45 -12.68 40.21 14.49
CA ARG A 45 -12.35 38.90 15.07
C ARG A 45 -13.59 38.24 15.70
N ILE A 46 -14.46 39.02 16.35
CA ILE A 46 -15.75 38.54 16.89
C ILE A 46 -16.67 38.13 15.73
N LEU A 47 -16.90 38.99 14.74
CA LEU A 47 -17.74 38.68 13.56
C LEU A 47 -17.26 37.41 12.83
N SER A 48 -15.95 37.30 12.61
CA SER A 48 -15.30 36.11 12.05
C SER A 48 -15.60 34.85 12.85
N LYS A 49 -15.53 34.90 14.20
CA LYS A 49 -15.84 33.77 15.07
C LYS A 49 -17.34 33.43 15.07
N THR A 50 -18.23 34.42 14.98
CA THR A 50 -19.69 34.17 14.88
C THR A 50 -20.05 33.47 13.56
N LEU A 51 -19.49 33.91 12.43
CA LEU A 51 -19.72 33.28 11.12
C LEU A 51 -19.12 31.86 11.04
N GLU A 52 -18.00 31.62 11.73
CA GLU A 52 -17.39 30.30 11.93
C GLU A 52 -18.32 29.37 12.74
N THR A 53 -18.90 29.83 13.86
CA THR A 53 -19.86 29.03 14.64
C THR A 53 -21.15 28.68 13.91
N ILE A 54 -21.59 29.50 12.93
CA ILE A 54 -22.74 29.14 12.09
C ILE A 54 -22.40 27.91 11.23
N PHE A 55 -21.24 27.92 10.57
CA PHE A 55 -20.77 26.84 9.70
C PHE A 55 -20.47 25.54 10.46
N GLU A 56 -20.16 25.62 11.76
CA GLU A 56 -19.85 24.48 12.64
C GLU A 56 -21.07 23.95 13.43
N SER A 57 -22.23 24.62 13.34
CA SER A 57 -23.43 24.23 14.10
C SER A 57 -24.13 22.99 13.52
N GLN A 58 -24.71 22.15 14.39
CA GLN A 58 -25.48 20.98 13.96
C GLN A 58 -26.79 21.38 13.24
N ASP A 59 -27.32 22.57 13.55
CA ASP A 59 -28.52 23.13 12.92
C ASP A 59 -28.25 23.87 11.60
N PHE A 60 -27.00 23.90 11.11
CA PHE A 60 -26.57 24.73 9.97
C PHE A 60 -27.43 24.56 8.71
N ASP A 61 -27.82 23.32 8.37
CA ASP A 61 -28.65 23.01 7.19
C ASP A 61 -29.99 23.78 7.20
N TYR A 62 -30.59 23.98 8.38
CA TYR A 62 -31.91 24.60 8.56
C TYR A 62 -31.97 26.07 8.14
N PHE A 63 -30.84 26.78 8.18
CA PHE A 63 -30.78 28.22 7.87
C PHE A 63 -30.32 28.53 6.44
N THR A 64 -29.77 27.53 5.74
CA THR A 64 -29.22 27.72 4.38
C THR A 64 -30.29 27.82 3.30
N ASP A 65 -29.95 28.48 2.18
CA ASP A 65 -30.90 28.77 1.10
C ASP A 65 -30.50 28.16 -0.26
N ALA A 66 -29.40 27.41 -0.31
CA ALA A 66 -28.95 26.56 -1.41
C ALA A 66 -28.03 25.44 -0.92
N LYS A 67 -27.74 24.44 -1.77
CA LYS A 67 -26.75 23.38 -1.48
C LYS A 67 -25.81 23.12 -2.66
N ILE A 68 -24.56 22.76 -2.38
CA ILE A 68 -23.58 22.28 -3.36
C ILE A 68 -23.48 20.76 -3.20
N VAL A 69 -23.62 20.01 -4.29
CA VAL A 69 -23.65 18.54 -4.30
C VAL A 69 -22.37 18.00 -4.93
N LEU A 70 -21.67 17.10 -4.24
CA LEU A 70 -20.48 16.43 -4.77
C LEU A 70 -20.85 15.19 -5.60
N SER A 71 -19.93 14.75 -6.47
CA SER A 71 -20.01 13.47 -7.20
C SER A 71 -20.20 12.25 -6.28
N THR A 72 -19.76 12.35 -5.03
CA THR A 72 -19.93 11.35 -3.96
C THR A 72 -21.33 11.38 -3.30
N GLY A 73 -22.23 12.24 -3.74
CA GLY A 73 -23.56 12.43 -3.15
C GLY A 73 -23.57 13.20 -1.82
N ARG A 74 -22.41 13.62 -1.29
CA ARG A 74 -22.35 14.50 -0.11
C ARG A 74 -22.88 15.89 -0.48
N GLU A 75 -23.76 16.45 0.34
CA GLU A 75 -24.24 17.83 0.20
C GLU A 75 -23.46 18.76 1.15
N VAL A 76 -23.07 19.94 0.67
CA VAL A 76 -22.57 21.05 1.49
C VAL A 76 -23.61 22.18 1.42
N PRO A 77 -24.32 22.48 2.53
CA PRO A 77 -25.34 23.51 2.53
C PRO A 77 -24.73 24.92 2.64
N VAL A 78 -25.30 25.90 1.95
CA VAL A 78 -24.70 27.23 1.77
C VAL A 78 -25.71 28.39 1.76
N HIS A 79 -25.26 29.56 2.19
CA HIS A 79 -25.97 30.83 2.09
C HIS A 79 -25.52 31.59 0.83
N ARG A 80 -26.41 31.75 -0.15
CA ARG A 80 -26.13 32.44 -1.43
C ARG A 80 -25.70 33.89 -1.21
N CYS A 81 -26.26 34.56 -0.21
CA CYS A 81 -25.94 35.96 0.11
C CYS A 81 -24.49 36.14 0.60
N ILE A 82 -23.99 35.24 1.46
CA ILE A 82 -22.61 35.29 1.97
C ILE A 82 -21.64 35.06 0.81
N LEU A 83 -21.81 33.97 0.06
CA LEU A 83 -20.92 33.63 -1.06
C LEU A 83 -20.95 34.69 -2.18
N SER A 84 -22.12 35.25 -2.54
CA SER A 84 -22.23 36.33 -3.53
C SER A 84 -21.57 37.64 -3.10
N SER A 85 -21.44 37.88 -1.79
CA SER A 85 -20.78 39.08 -1.26
C SER A 85 -19.25 38.94 -1.20
N ARG A 86 -18.73 37.72 -1.34
CA ARG A 86 -17.30 37.38 -1.20
C ARG A 86 -16.66 36.82 -2.47
N SER A 87 -17.45 36.45 -3.48
CA SER A 87 -16.98 35.87 -4.73
C SER A 87 -17.82 36.39 -5.92
N GLY A 88 -17.13 36.94 -6.93
CA GLY A 88 -17.74 37.34 -8.19
C GLY A 88 -18.33 36.16 -8.96
N PHE A 89 -17.67 35.00 -8.89
CA PHE A 89 -18.15 33.73 -9.43
C PHE A 89 -19.52 33.36 -8.86
N PHE A 90 -19.64 33.23 -7.54
CA PHE A 90 -20.92 32.84 -6.91
C PHE A 90 -22.04 33.85 -7.15
N LYS A 91 -21.72 35.15 -7.16
CA LYS A 91 -22.67 36.22 -7.51
C LYS A 91 -23.26 36.02 -8.91
N ASN A 92 -22.44 35.65 -9.89
CA ASN A 92 -22.86 35.41 -11.27
C ASN A 92 -23.65 34.10 -11.40
N VAL A 93 -23.17 33.01 -10.78
CA VAL A 93 -23.85 31.70 -10.77
C VAL A 93 -25.26 31.81 -10.19
N PHE A 94 -25.40 32.44 -9.02
CA PHE A 94 -26.70 32.52 -8.36
C PHE A 94 -27.68 33.49 -9.02
N ALA A 95 -27.19 34.56 -9.67
CA ALA A 95 -28.03 35.47 -10.45
C ALA A 95 -28.78 34.75 -11.59
N GLY A 96 -28.22 33.69 -12.17
CA GLY A 96 -28.86 32.89 -13.22
C GLY A 96 -30.02 31.99 -12.74
N THR A 97 -30.14 31.70 -11.44
CA THR A 97 -31.06 30.67 -10.94
C THR A 97 -32.50 31.11 -10.65
N GLY A 98 -32.81 32.40 -10.85
CA GLY A 98 -34.14 32.95 -10.60
C GLY A 98 -34.62 32.79 -9.15
N LYS A 99 -35.94 32.83 -8.92
CA LYS A 99 -36.54 32.75 -7.57
C LYS A 99 -36.80 31.30 -7.11
N GLN A 100 -35.95 30.34 -7.46
CA GLN A 100 -36.04 28.99 -6.90
C GLN A 100 -35.67 28.98 -5.41
N ARG A 101 -36.38 28.15 -4.63
CA ARG A 101 -36.19 27.97 -3.19
C ARG A 101 -35.34 26.71 -2.94
N GLY A 102 -34.16 26.88 -2.35
CA GLY A 102 -33.22 25.78 -2.11
C GLY A 102 -32.63 25.13 -3.38
N PRO A 103 -32.15 25.89 -4.38
CA PRO A 103 -31.48 25.29 -5.54
C PRO A 103 -30.27 24.46 -5.12
N LYS A 104 -30.08 23.33 -5.80
CA LYS A 104 -28.89 22.50 -5.72
C LYS A 104 -27.96 22.81 -6.89
N PHE A 105 -26.66 22.87 -6.64
CA PHE A 105 -25.62 23.08 -7.63
C PHE A 105 -24.68 21.90 -7.64
N GLU A 106 -24.46 21.25 -8.78
CA GLU A 106 -23.46 20.18 -8.85
C GLU A 106 -22.05 20.77 -8.87
N LEU A 107 -21.16 20.28 -8.00
CA LEU A 107 -19.79 20.77 -7.93
C LEU A 107 -19.08 20.67 -9.29
N LYS A 108 -19.39 19.62 -10.07
CA LYS A 108 -18.86 19.38 -11.41
C LYS A 108 -19.25 20.43 -12.46
N GLU A 109 -20.37 21.15 -12.28
CA GLU A 109 -20.74 22.28 -13.14
C GLU A 109 -19.99 23.56 -12.77
N LEU A 110 -19.72 23.74 -11.47
CA LEU A 110 -18.99 24.86 -10.88
C LEU A 110 -17.46 24.75 -11.08
N VAL A 111 -16.95 23.52 -11.09
CA VAL A 111 -15.55 23.13 -11.02
C VAL A 111 -15.36 21.99 -12.02
N ARG A 112 -15.00 22.35 -13.26
CA ARG A 112 -15.26 21.49 -14.44
C ARG A 112 -14.12 20.56 -14.82
N ASP A 113 -12.88 21.01 -14.66
CA ASP A 113 -11.71 20.40 -15.31
C ASP A 113 -10.86 19.54 -14.35
N TYR A 114 -11.23 19.49 -13.07
CA TYR A 114 -10.55 18.72 -12.02
C TYR A 114 -11.55 18.20 -10.99
N GLU A 115 -11.34 16.98 -10.48
CA GLU A 115 -12.17 16.43 -9.40
C GLU A 115 -11.71 16.94 -8.03
N VAL A 116 -12.67 17.25 -7.16
CA VAL A 116 -12.43 17.93 -5.88
C VAL A 116 -13.17 17.22 -4.76
N GLY A 117 -12.44 16.91 -3.69
CA GLY A 117 -12.92 16.36 -2.45
C GLY A 117 -13.67 17.37 -1.57
N PHE A 118 -14.43 16.82 -0.63
CA PHE A 118 -15.27 17.58 0.29
C PHE A 118 -14.45 18.53 1.18
N ASP A 119 -13.34 18.06 1.72
CA ASP A 119 -12.58 18.77 2.75
C ASP A 119 -11.85 20.02 2.20
N PRO A 120 -11.23 19.98 1.00
CA PRO A 120 -10.80 21.17 0.27
C PRO A 120 -11.93 22.15 -0.09
N LEU A 121 -13.07 21.65 -0.58
CA LEU A 121 -14.24 22.50 -0.84
C LEU A 121 -14.70 23.21 0.44
N VAL A 122 -14.81 22.48 1.54
CA VAL A 122 -15.20 22.99 2.86
C VAL A 122 -14.16 23.98 3.40
N ALA A 123 -12.86 23.80 3.14
CA ALA A 123 -11.83 24.75 3.53
C ALA A 123 -12.01 26.11 2.82
N VAL A 124 -12.27 26.13 1.50
CA VAL A 124 -12.52 27.37 0.75
C VAL A 124 -13.86 28.01 1.15
N LEU A 125 -14.93 27.22 1.31
CA LEU A 125 -16.23 27.74 1.74
C LEU A 125 -16.15 28.31 3.18
N ALA A 126 -15.44 27.66 4.09
CA ALA A 126 -15.22 28.19 5.44
C ALA A 126 -14.46 29.53 5.41
N TYR A 127 -13.40 29.65 4.59
CA TYR A 127 -12.70 30.92 4.39
C TYR A 127 -13.65 32.02 3.87
N LEU A 128 -14.52 31.71 2.91
CA LEU A 128 -15.53 32.66 2.40
C LEU A 128 -16.56 33.07 3.46
N TYR A 129 -16.79 32.27 4.50
CA TYR A 129 -17.64 32.66 5.65
C TYR A 129 -16.87 33.48 6.69
N CYS A 130 -15.77 32.95 7.24
CA CYS A 130 -15.12 33.53 8.42
C CYS A 130 -13.90 34.42 8.12
N GLY A 131 -13.36 34.39 6.89
CA GLY A 131 -12.14 35.11 6.51
C GLY A 131 -10.85 34.58 7.12
N LYS A 132 -10.89 33.42 7.80
CA LYS A 132 -9.71 32.74 8.37
C LYS A 132 -9.32 31.56 7.49
N VAL A 133 -8.02 31.35 7.36
CA VAL A 133 -7.47 30.09 6.87
C VAL A 133 -7.53 29.08 8.02
N ARG A 134 -8.31 28.00 7.84
CA ARG A 134 -8.34 26.90 8.82
C ARG A 134 -7.01 26.12 8.78
N PRO A 135 -6.57 25.51 9.89
CA PRO A 135 -5.45 24.57 9.89
C PRO A 135 -5.77 23.34 9.03
N PHE A 136 -4.74 22.67 8.53
CA PHE A 136 -4.88 21.43 7.76
C PHE A 136 -5.66 20.36 8.56
N PRO A 137 -6.72 19.74 8.01
CA PRO A 137 -7.43 18.66 8.68
C PRO A 137 -6.51 17.44 8.82
N ILE A 138 -6.09 17.12 10.05
CA ILE A 138 -5.00 16.18 10.32
C ILE A 138 -5.22 14.85 9.58
N GLY A 139 -6.38 14.20 9.74
CA GLY A 139 -6.66 12.91 9.08
C GLY A 139 -6.72 12.96 7.54
N VAL A 140 -6.90 14.14 6.92
CA VAL A 140 -7.00 14.29 5.46
C VAL A 140 -5.65 14.60 4.83
N CYS A 141 -4.78 15.34 5.53
CA CYS A 141 -3.44 15.71 5.06
C CYS A 141 -2.32 14.77 5.54
N VAL A 142 -2.62 13.78 6.38
CA VAL A 142 -1.69 12.75 6.88
C VAL A 142 -1.83 11.46 6.08
N CYS A 143 -0.72 10.77 5.84
CA CYS A 143 -0.71 9.44 5.21
C CYS A 143 -0.56 8.31 6.23
N VAL A 144 -0.80 7.05 5.84
CA VAL A 144 -0.80 5.88 6.74
C VAL A 144 0.63 5.47 7.19
N ASP A 145 1.68 6.09 6.64
CA ASP A 145 3.08 5.82 6.95
C ASP A 145 3.59 6.72 8.10
N ASP A 146 2.97 6.60 9.28
CA ASP A 146 3.26 7.45 10.44
C ASP A 146 4.67 7.27 11.01
N ASP A 147 5.28 6.08 10.86
CA ASP A 147 6.62 5.78 11.39
C ASP A 147 7.76 6.39 10.56
N ALA A 148 7.54 6.62 9.25
CA ALA A 148 8.60 7.04 8.31
C ALA A 148 8.27 8.30 7.50
N CYS A 149 7.08 8.90 7.64
CA CYS A 149 6.72 10.14 6.97
C CYS A 149 6.59 11.32 7.94
N SER A 150 7.20 12.46 7.58
CA SER A 150 7.03 13.73 8.30
C SER A 150 5.73 14.47 7.94
N HIS A 151 4.91 13.90 7.04
CA HIS A 151 3.64 14.40 6.50
C HIS A 151 3.65 15.81 5.84
N VAL A 152 4.77 16.56 5.88
CA VAL A 152 4.93 17.90 5.28
C VAL A 152 4.68 17.93 3.76
N ALA A 153 5.11 16.88 3.06
CA ALA A 153 5.04 16.77 1.60
C ALA A 153 4.62 15.35 1.17
N CYS A 154 3.73 14.73 1.95
CA CYS A 154 3.11 13.46 1.58
C CYS A 154 1.98 13.69 0.56
N ARG A 155 1.62 12.64 -0.19
CA ARG A 155 0.59 12.71 -1.23
C ARG A 155 -0.74 13.30 -0.72
N PRO A 156 -1.31 12.85 0.41
CA PRO A 156 -2.51 13.46 1.00
C PRO A 156 -2.42 14.98 1.25
N ALA A 157 -1.26 15.47 1.72
CA ALA A 157 -1.04 16.90 1.93
C ALA A 157 -0.96 17.68 0.61
N VAL A 158 -0.22 17.15 -0.37
CA VAL A 158 -0.09 17.74 -1.71
C VAL A 158 -1.45 17.81 -2.40
N ASP A 159 -2.21 16.70 -2.41
CA ASP A 159 -3.56 16.64 -2.97
C ASP A 159 -4.48 17.68 -2.33
N PHE A 160 -4.53 17.75 -0.99
CA PHE A 160 -5.34 18.76 -0.29
C PHE A 160 -4.95 20.19 -0.70
N MET A 161 -3.65 20.51 -0.75
CA MET A 161 -3.19 21.86 -1.12
C MET A 161 -3.47 22.20 -2.59
N VAL A 162 -3.37 21.22 -3.49
CA VAL A 162 -3.67 21.36 -4.92
C VAL A 162 -5.18 21.51 -5.17
N GLU A 163 -6.00 20.69 -4.50
CA GLU A 163 -7.46 20.80 -4.53
C GLU A 163 -7.93 22.17 -4.01
N VAL A 164 -7.40 22.65 -2.87
CA VAL A 164 -7.74 23.99 -2.34
C VAL A 164 -7.29 25.11 -3.29
N LEU A 165 -6.11 25.00 -3.91
CA LEU A 165 -5.63 25.96 -4.91
C LEU A 165 -6.61 26.07 -6.10
N TYR A 166 -7.03 24.94 -6.67
CA TYR A 166 -7.93 24.92 -7.82
C TYR A 166 -9.34 25.42 -7.48
N VAL A 167 -9.91 25.03 -6.34
CA VAL A 167 -11.22 25.53 -5.88
C VAL A 167 -11.16 27.05 -5.63
N SER A 168 -10.06 27.55 -5.06
CA SER A 168 -9.85 28.99 -4.84
C SER A 168 -9.76 29.76 -6.16
N PHE A 169 -9.12 29.17 -7.19
CA PHE A 169 -9.08 29.73 -8.53
C PHE A 169 -10.48 29.74 -9.19
N ALA A 170 -11.18 28.61 -9.20
CA ALA A 170 -12.50 28.46 -9.79
C ALA A 170 -13.53 29.42 -9.15
N PHE A 171 -13.51 29.56 -7.83
CA PHE A 171 -14.40 30.46 -7.08
C PHE A 171 -13.91 31.92 -7.04
N GLN A 172 -12.81 32.25 -7.74
CA GLN A 172 -12.26 33.61 -7.87
C GLN A 172 -11.89 34.25 -6.51
N VAL A 173 -11.11 33.52 -5.71
CA VAL A 173 -10.63 33.90 -4.36
C VAL A 173 -9.09 34.10 -4.40
N PRO A 174 -8.60 35.25 -4.92
CA PRO A 174 -7.18 35.43 -5.22
C PRO A 174 -6.26 35.39 -3.99
N GLU A 175 -6.77 35.72 -2.80
CA GLU A 175 -6.03 35.68 -1.54
C GLU A 175 -5.62 34.25 -1.17
N LEU A 176 -6.53 33.27 -1.37
CA LEU A 176 -6.24 31.86 -1.15
C LEU A 176 -5.35 31.28 -2.25
N VAL A 177 -5.55 31.70 -3.51
CA VAL A 177 -4.68 31.28 -4.63
C VAL A 177 -3.22 31.67 -4.33
N ALA A 178 -2.98 32.95 -3.99
CA ALA A 178 -1.64 33.43 -3.66
C ALA A 178 -1.03 32.80 -2.39
N LEU A 179 -1.88 32.37 -1.44
CA LEU A 179 -1.43 31.67 -0.24
C LEU A 179 -1.02 30.22 -0.54
N TYR A 180 -1.89 29.44 -1.19
CA TYR A 180 -1.63 28.03 -1.49
C TYR A 180 -0.57 27.85 -2.56
N GLN A 181 -0.45 28.79 -3.52
CA GLN A 181 0.69 28.85 -4.43
C GLN A 181 2.01 28.99 -3.67
N ARG A 182 2.08 29.83 -2.61
CA ARG A 182 3.26 29.94 -1.76
C ARG A 182 3.52 28.65 -0.98
N HIS A 183 2.50 28.10 -0.30
CA HIS A 183 2.66 26.86 0.46
C HIS A 183 3.18 25.70 -0.40
N LEU A 184 2.71 25.57 -1.64
CA LEU A 184 3.20 24.57 -2.59
C LEU A 184 4.67 24.84 -2.99
N LEU A 185 5.03 26.08 -3.33
CA LEU A 185 6.42 26.48 -3.60
C LEU A 185 7.37 26.16 -2.43
N ASP A 186 6.94 26.39 -1.17
CA ASP A 186 7.72 26.15 0.05
C ASP A 186 7.97 24.65 0.35
N ILE A 187 7.25 23.74 -0.32
CA ILE A 187 7.39 22.29 -0.16
C ILE A 187 7.88 21.54 -1.41
N LEU A 188 7.83 22.12 -2.61
CA LEU A 188 8.11 21.41 -3.88
C LEU A 188 9.40 20.57 -3.85
N ASP A 189 10.48 21.10 -3.28
CA ASP A 189 11.78 20.43 -3.20
C ASP A 189 11.80 19.20 -2.26
N LYS A 190 10.67 18.91 -1.57
CA LYS A 190 10.44 17.75 -0.68
C LYS A 190 9.39 16.78 -1.25
N VAL A 191 8.69 17.17 -2.32
CA VAL A 191 7.65 16.36 -2.99
C VAL A 191 8.33 15.31 -3.88
N VAL A 192 7.75 14.12 -3.98
CA VAL A 192 8.26 13.07 -4.89
C VAL A 192 8.02 13.54 -6.34
N ALA A 193 8.97 13.30 -7.25
CA ALA A 193 8.91 13.84 -8.62
C ALA A 193 7.56 13.56 -9.32
N ASP A 194 7.02 12.34 -9.19
CA ASP A 194 5.72 11.94 -9.75
C ASP A 194 4.53 12.72 -9.17
N ASP A 195 4.60 13.15 -7.91
CA ASP A 195 3.56 13.95 -7.26
C ASP A 195 3.57 15.41 -7.75
N ILE A 196 4.72 15.92 -8.20
CA ILE A 196 4.85 17.26 -8.80
C ILE A 196 4.03 17.36 -10.10
N LEU A 197 3.80 16.26 -10.82
CA LEU A 197 2.98 16.25 -12.06
C LEU A 197 1.53 16.73 -11.82
N VAL A 198 0.98 16.49 -10.62
CA VAL A 198 -0.38 16.94 -10.27
C VAL A 198 -0.40 18.38 -9.76
N VAL A 199 0.67 18.85 -9.12
CA VAL A 199 0.87 20.30 -8.87
C VAL A 199 0.99 21.04 -10.20
N LEU A 200 1.73 20.48 -11.15
CA LEU A 200 1.97 21.01 -12.49
C LEU A 200 0.69 21.09 -13.34
N SER A 201 -0.15 20.05 -13.35
CA SER A 201 -1.39 20.04 -14.12
C SER A 201 -2.40 21.08 -13.63
N VAL A 202 -2.54 21.25 -12.30
CA VAL A 202 -3.39 22.29 -11.72
C VAL A 202 -2.78 23.69 -11.90
N ALA A 203 -1.47 23.86 -11.73
CA ALA A 203 -0.81 25.13 -12.02
C ALA A 203 -1.00 25.57 -13.49
N HIS A 204 -1.02 24.61 -14.42
CA HIS A 204 -1.34 24.86 -15.83
C HIS A 204 -2.80 25.30 -16.03
N MET A 205 -3.78 24.62 -15.41
CA MET A 205 -5.20 25.02 -15.51
C MET A 205 -5.50 26.38 -14.88
N CYS A 206 -4.82 26.73 -13.79
CA CYS A 206 -4.88 28.07 -13.18
C CYS A 206 -4.16 29.14 -14.03
N GLY A 207 -3.35 28.75 -15.01
CA GLY A 207 -2.66 29.62 -15.96
C GLY A 207 -1.87 30.74 -15.28
N LYS A 208 -2.12 31.99 -15.71
CA LYS A 208 -1.45 33.19 -15.17
C LYS A 208 -1.60 33.39 -13.67
N ALA A 209 -2.63 32.84 -13.04
CA ALA A 209 -2.77 32.91 -11.58
C ALA A 209 -1.73 32.05 -10.82
N CYS A 210 -1.07 31.11 -11.52
CA CYS A 210 -0.09 30.19 -10.93
C CYS A 210 1.24 30.15 -11.71
N GLU A 211 1.54 31.15 -12.55
CA GLU A 211 2.70 31.23 -13.45
C GLU A 211 4.03 30.80 -12.79
N LYS A 212 4.39 31.39 -11.64
CA LYS A 212 5.62 31.04 -10.89
C LYS A 212 5.66 29.59 -10.36
N LEU A 213 4.49 29.00 -10.11
CA LEU A 213 4.38 27.61 -9.66
C LEU A 213 4.51 26.65 -10.87
N LEU A 214 3.88 27.01 -12.00
CA LEU A 214 4.03 26.32 -13.28
C LEU A 214 5.49 26.30 -13.73
N GLU A 215 6.18 27.45 -13.72
CA GLU A 215 7.60 27.57 -14.04
C GLU A 215 8.48 26.67 -13.16
N ARG A 216 8.32 26.73 -11.82
CA ARG A 216 9.12 25.93 -10.88
C ARG A 216 8.82 24.43 -11.00
N CYS A 217 7.57 24.04 -11.24
CA CYS A 217 7.21 22.64 -11.48
C CYS A 217 7.85 22.12 -12.78
N ILE A 218 7.84 22.91 -13.87
CA ILE A 218 8.53 22.56 -15.13
C ILE A 218 10.03 22.42 -14.88
N GLU A 219 10.66 23.34 -14.16
CA GLU A 219 12.10 23.30 -13.86
C GLU A 219 12.51 22.01 -13.13
N ILE A 220 11.73 21.58 -12.13
CA ILE A 220 12.00 20.32 -11.40
C ILE A 220 11.69 19.11 -12.29
N THR A 221 10.57 19.12 -13.03
CA THR A 221 10.16 18.02 -13.93
C THR A 221 11.20 17.79 -15.03
N VAL A 222 11.74 18.85 -15.64
CA VAL A 222 12.83 18.79 -16.62
C VAL A 222 14.06 18.08 -16.05
N LYS A 223 14.42 18.37 -14.79
CA LYS A 223 15.58 17.79 -14.08
C LYS A 223 15.31 16.39 -13.49
N SER A 224 14.07 15.94 -13.46
CA SER A 224 13.65 14.66 -12.87
C SER A 224 13.92 13.45 -13.77
N ASP A 225 13.84 12.25 -13.18
CA ASP A 225 13.95 10.95 -13.83
C ASP A 225 12.63 10.44 -14.47
N ILE A 226 11.57 11.25 -14.45
CA ILE A 226 10.24 10.89 -14.98
C ILE A 226 10.34 10.62 -16.49
N ASP A 227 9.87 9.45 -16.90
CA ASP A 227 9.91 8.97 -18.27
C ASP A 227 8.87 9.66 -19.18
N ILE A 228 9.04 9.54 -20.49
CA ILE A 228 8.22 10.27 -21.47
C ILE A 228 6.79 9.71 -21.56
N VAL A 229 6.59 8.42 -21.30
CA VAL A 229 5.23 7.82 -21.29
C VAL A 229 4.43 8.39 -20.12
N THR A 230 5.03 8.47 -18.94
CA THR A 230 4.40 9.07 -17.77
C THR A 230 4.03 10.53 -18.01
N LEU A 231 4.88 11.31 -18.70
CA LEU A 231 4.54 12.68 -19.11
C LEU A 231 3.38 12.71 -20.14
N ASP A 232 3.45 11.93 -21.23
CA ASP A 232 2.41 11.82 -22.27
C ASP A 232 1.04 11.39 -21.72
N LYS A 233 1.02 10.58 -20.64
CA LYS A 233 -0.20 10.07 -20.00
C LYS A 233 -0.78 11.01 -18.92
N THR A 234 -0.01 11.96 -18.40
CA THR A 234 -0.41 12.83 -17.28
C THR A 234 -0.57 14.31 -17.62
N LEU A 235 0.07 14.81 -18.68
CA LEU A 235 0.12 16.24 -19.01
C LEU A 235 -0.37 16.54 -20.44
N PRO A 236 -0.88 17.77 -20.70
CA PRO A 236 -1.20 18.20 -22.06
C PRO A 236 0.04 18.19 -22.97
N GLN A 237 -0.12 17.70 -24.20
CA GLN A 237 0.97 17.48 -25.18
C GLN A 237 1.91 18.69 -25.37
N HIS A 238 1.41 19.92 -25.26
CA HIS A 238 2.24 21.12 -25.42
C HIS A 238 3.18 21.36 -24.22
N ILE A 239 2.76 21.00 -23.00
CA ILE A 239 3.62 21.01 -21.80
C ILE A 239 4.64 19.87 -21.88
N VAL A 240 4.22 18.67 -22.31
CA VAL A 240 5.15 17.54 -22.54
C VAL A 240 6.22 17.92 -23.55
N LYS A 241 5.83 18.54 -24.67
CA LYS A 241 6.79 19.05 -25.67
C LYS A 241 7.74 20.08 -25.06
N GLN A 242 7.23 21.06 -24.30
CA GLN A 242 8.06 22.07 -23.64
C GLN A 242 9.10 21.43 -22.69
N ILE A 243 8.72 20.41 -21.92
CA ILE A 243 9.63 19.66 -21.03
C ILE A 243 10.68 18.88 -21.85
N ILE A 244 10.30 18.27 -22.97
CA ILE A 244 11.23 17.54 -23.85
C ILE A 244 12.22 18.51 -24.52
N ASP A 245 11.75 19.61 -25.10
CA ASP A 245 12.58 20.62 -25.77
C ASP A 245 13.62 21.19 -24.77
N LEU A 246 13.22 21.48 -23.53
CA LEU A 246 14.12 21.94 -22.45
C LEU A 246 15.11 20.86 -21.97
N ARG A 247 14.68 19.58 -21.90
CA ARG A 247 15.58 18.44 -21.56
C ARG A 247 16.67 18.25 -22.62
N VAL A 248 16.36 18.51 -23.89
CA VAL A 248 17.33 18.50 -25.00
C VAL A 248 18.29 19.68 -24.90
N GLU A 249 17.78 20.90 -24.70
CA GLU A 249 18.61 22.13 -24.59
C GLU A 249 19.66 22.02 -23.46
N LEU A 250 19.24 21.58 -22.27
CA LEU A 250 20.12 21.46 -21.09
C LEU A 250 21.17 20.34 -21.20
N SER A 251 21.23 19.60 -22.31
CA SER A 251 22.18 18.48 -22.50
C SER A 251 22.13 17.42 -21.39
N LEU A 252 20.98 17.28 -20.72
CA LEU A 252 20.68 16.19 -19.77
C LEU A 252 20.53 14.81 -20.47
N HIS A 253 20.70 14.81 -21.80
CA HIS A 253 20.73 13.72 -22.76
C HIS A 253 21.94 12.76 -22.57
N ARG A 254 22.30 12.42 -21.33
CA ARG A 254 23.50 11.66 -20.99
C ARG A 254 23.22 10.15 -21.03
N SER A 255 24.00 9.45 -21.87
CA SER A 255 23.90 8.01 -22.17
C SER A 255 22.83 7.61 -23.20
N GLU A 256 23.09 6.52 -23.90
CA GLU A 256 22.40 6.07 -25.13
C GLU A 256 21.04 5.38 -24.85
N SER A 257 20.60 5.38 -23.59
CA SER A 257 19.29 4.87 -23.14
C SER A 257 18.37 6.03 -22.75
N CYS A 258 18.04 6.88 -23.72
CA CYS A 258 17.08 7.96 -23.52
C CYS A 258 15.66 7.38 -23.44
N GLY A 259 14.84 7.86 -22.50
CA GLY A 259 13.49 7.35 -22.20
C GLY A 259 12.40 7.52 -23.28
N PHE A 260 12.80 7.65 -24.55
CA PHE A 260 11.92 7.40 -25.69
C PHE A 260 11.84 5.88 -25.89
N PRO A 261 10.68 5.21 -25.68
CA PRO A 261 10.54 3.82 -26.10
C PRO A 261 10.83 3.71 -27.60
N ASP A 262 11.51 2.65 -28.02
CA ASP A 262 11.94 2.48 -29.40
C ASP A 262 10.72 2.27 -30.33
N LYS A 263 10.95 2.18 -31.65
CA LYS A 263 9.86 2.07 -32.64
C LYS A 263 9.03 0.79 -32.49
N HIS A 264 9.60 -0.29 -31.97
CA HIS A 264 8.92 -1.54 -31.65
C HIS A 264 8.25 -1.49 -30.28
N THR A 265 8.94 -1.02 -29.22
CA THR A 265 8.30 -0.83 -27.90
C THR A 265 7.09 0.11 -27.98
N LYS A 266 7.16 1.18 -28.78
CA LYS A 266 6.00 2.06 -29.10
C LYS A 266 4.86 1.36 -29.85
N ARG A 267 5.08 0.21 -30.48
CA ARG A 267 4.02 -0.64 -31.06
C ARG A 267 3.41 -1.55 -29.99
N ILE A 268 4.23 -2.17 -29.14
CA ILE A 268 3.76 -2.97 -28.00
C ILE A 268 2.89 -2.11 -27.08
N HIS A 269 3.35 -0.92 -26.71
CA HIS A 269 2.58 0.05 -25.91
C HIS A 269 1.26 0.46 -26.58
N ARG A 270 1.21 0.58 -27.92
CA ARG A 270 -0.03 0.88 -28.65
C ARG A 270 -1.01 -0.31 -28.75
N ALA A 271 -0.50 -1.54 -28.81
CA ALA A 271 -1.31 -2.74 -28.74
C ALA A 271 -1.93 -2.91 -27.34
N LEU A 272 -1.14 -2.62 -26.29
CA LEU A 272 -1.60 -2.55 -24.90
C LEU A 272 -2.62 -1.43 -24.66
N ASP A 273 -2.44 -0.24 -25.26
CA ASP A 273 -3.45 0.84 -25.28
C ASP A 273 -4.72 0.49 -26.09
N SER A 274 -4.72 -0.63 -26.81
CA SER A 274 -5.87 -1.14 -27.58
C SER A 274 -6.43 -2.45 -26.99
N ASP A 275 -5.95 -2.86 -25.82
CA ASP A 275 -6.23 -4.15 -25.15
C ASP A 275 -6.00 -5.41 -26.01
N ASP A 276 -5.17 -5.32 -27.06
CA ASP A 276 -4.91 -6.41 -28.01
C ASP A 276 -3.64 -7.21 -27.62
N VAL A 277 -3.83 -8.16 -26.69
CA VAL A 277 -2.78 -9.06 -26.20
C VAL A 277 -2.29 -10.04 -27.30
N GLU A 278 -3.11 -10.34 -28.32
CA GLU A 278 -2.68 -11.19 -29.44
C GLU A 278 -1.80 -10.42 -30.44
N LEU A 279 -2.05 -9.13 -30.65
CA LEU A 279 -1.12 -8.24 -31.36
C LEU A 279 0.19 -8.07 -30.59
N VAL A 280 0.17 -7.98 -29.26
CA VAL A 280 1.41 -8.05 -28.44
C VAL A 280 2.13 -9.37 -28.69
N ARG A 281 1.43 -10.52 -28.64
CA ARG A 281 1.98 -11.85 -28.93
C ARG A 281 2.55 -11.96 -30.36
N MET A 282 1.98 -11.26 -31.33
CA MET A 282 2.45 -11.20 -32.70
C MET A 282 3.73 -10.36 -32.82
N LEU A 283 3.74 -9.16 -32.24
CA LEU A 283 4.90 -8.26 -32.22
C LEU A 283 6.14 -8.93 -31.59
N LEU A 284 5.95 -9.64 -30.46
CA LEU A 284 7.00 -10.43 -29.80
C LEU A 284 7.56 -11.59 -30.64
N LYS A 285 6.88 -12.02 -31.71
CA LYS A 285 7.37 -13.05 -32.66
C LYS A 285 8.09 -12.44 -33.86
N GLU A 286 7.79 -11.18 -34.20
CA GLU A 286 8.42 -10.47 -35.32
C GLU A 286 9.75 -9.79 -34.96
N ALA A 287 10.03 -9.59 -33.66
CA ALA A 287 11.20 -8.87 -33.17
C ALA A 287 12.03 -9.66 -32.16
N HIS A 288 13.24 -9.18 -31.90
CA HIS A 288 14.15 -9.74 -30.89
C HIS A 288 14.04 -9.06 -29.50
N THR A 289 13.09 -8.14 -29.33
CA THR A 289 12.79 -7.47 -28.05
C THR A 289 11.82 -8.31 -27.22
N ASN A 290 12.15 -8.60 -25.98
CA ASN A 290 11.26 -9.28 -25.04
C ASN A 290 10.31 -8.29 -24.30
N LEU A 291 9.40 -8.81 -23.46
CA LEU A 291 8.45 -7.98 -22.71
C LEU A 291 9.11 -7.08 -21.65
N ASP A 292 10.24 -7.52 -21.09
CA ASP A 292 10.95 -6.82 -20.03
C ASP A 292 11.80 -5.68 -20.61
N ASP A 293 12.49 -5.89 -21.74
CA ASP A 293 13.17 -4.83 -22.52
C ASP A 293 12.18 -3.68 -22.84
N ALA A 294 10.99 -4.05 -23.31
CA ALA A 294 9.91 -3.13 -23.66
C ALA A 294 9.20 -2.53 -22.43
N HIS A 295 9.55 -2.97 -21.22
CA HIS A 295 8.90 -2.61 -19.95
C HIS A 295 7.37 -2.77 -20.01
N ALA A 296 6.91 -3.74 -20.79
CA ALA A 296 5.52 -3.86 -21.22
C ALA A 296 4.59 -4.23 -20.06
N LEU A 297 5.10 -5.00 -19.09
CA LEU A 297 4.35 -5.31 -17.88
C LEU A 297 4.23 -4.09 -16.94
N HIS A 298 5.27 -3.25 -16.80
CA HIS A 298 5.15 -1.97 -16.07
C HIS A 298 4.13 -1.05 -16.75
N TYR A 299 4.14 -0.98 -18.09
CA TYR A 299 3.17 -0.21 -18.87
C TYR A 299 1.73 -0.70 -18.64
N ALA A 300 1.48 -2.00 -18.76
CA ALA A 300 0.15 -2.58 -18.56
C ALA A 300 -0.34 -2.36 -17.13
N VAL A 301 0.51 -2.62 -16.14
CA VAL A 301 0.22 -2.38 -14.72
C VAL A 301 -0.07 -0.90 -14.43
N ALA A 302 0.57 0.05 -15.11
CA ALA A 302 0.30 1.48 -14.96
C ALA A 302 -1.00 1.94 -15.65
N TYR A 303 -1.20 1.57 -16.93
CA TYR A 303 -2.16 2.26 -17.81
C TYR A 303 -3.29 1.38 -18.38
N CYS A 304 -3.08 0.09 -18.58
CA CYS A 304 -4.03 -0.80 -19.25
C CYS A 304 -4.98 -1.47 -18.27
N ASP A 305 -6.09 -2.04 -18.74
CA ASP A 305 -7.10 -2.55 -17.84
C ASP A 305 -6.65 -3.78 -17.04
N ALA A 306 -7.28 -4.04 -15.89
CA ALA A 306 -6.87 -5.15 -15.02
C ALA A 306 -6.97 -6.52 -15.71
N LYS A 307 -7.90 -6.68 -16.66
CA LYS A 307 -8.06 -7.87 -17.52
C LYS A 307 -6.85 -8.06 -18.43
N THR A 308 -6.48 -7.02 -19.19
CA THR A 308 -5.35 -6.99 -20.12
C THR A 308 -4.04 -7.24 -19.37
N THR A 309 -3.92 -6.72 -18.15
CA THR A 309 -2.80 -6.98 -17.24
C THR A 309 -2.73 -8.45 -16.81
N THR A 310 -3.86 -9.08 -16.46
CA THR A 310 -3.89 -10.52 -16.15
C THR A 310 -3.58 -11.39 -17.36
N GLU A 311 -4.12 -11.07 -18.53
CA GLU A 311 -3.87 -11.84 -19.77
C GLU A 311 -2.39 -11.75 -20.20
N LEU A 312 -1.74 -10.59 -20.00
CA LEU A 312 -0.30 -10.42 -20.21
C LEU A 312 0.53 -11.24 -19.20
N LEU A 313 0.12 -11.30 -17.93
CA LEU A 313 0.74 -12.13 -16.88
C LEU A 313 0.52 -13.63 -17.08
N ASP A 314 -0.55 -14.03 -17.75
CA ASP A 314 -0.85 -15.41 -18.12
C ASP A 314 -0.06 -15.90 -19.34
N LEU A 315 0.64 -15.02 -20.05
CA LEU A 315 1.63 -15.43 -21.06
C LEU A 315 2.87 -16.10 -20.45
N GLY A 316 3.26 -15.72 -19.23
CA GLY A 316 4.49 -16.22 -18.57
C GLY A 316 5.81 -15.79 -19.24
N LEU A 317 5.78 -14.73 -20.06
CA LEU A 317 6.92 -14.27 -20.88
C LEU A 317 7.68 -13.04 -20.32
N ALA A 318 7.43 -12.67 -19.06
CA ALA A 318 7.98 -11.47 -18.40
C ALA A 318 8.34 -11.76 -16.94
N ASP A 319 9.47 -11.25 -16.44
CA ASP A 319 9.81 -11.34 -15.02
C ASP A 319 9.00 -10.33 -14.19
N VAL A 320 8.11 -10.85 -13.32
CA VAL A 320 7.30 -10.05 -12.38
C VAL A 320 8.12 -9.35 -11.29
N ASN A 321 9.43 -9.55 -11.25
CA ASN A 321 10.37 -8.84 -10.40
C ASN A 321 11.35 -7.94 -11.19
N HIS A 322 11.18 -7.82 -12.52
CA HIS A 322 11.99 -6.94 -13.36
C HIS A 322 11.87 -5.49 -12.88
N ARG A 323 12.99 -4.76 -12.91
CA ARG A 323 13.08 -3.37 -12.44
C ARG A 323 13.20 -2.43 -13.62
N ASN A 324 12.36 -1.41 -13.67
CA ASN A 324 12.47 -0.39 -14.70
C ASN A 324 13.71 0.49 -14.52
N SER A 325 13.95 1.41 -15.47
CA SER A 325 15.04 2.40 -15.43
C SER A 325 15.12 3.24 -14.14
N ARG A 326 14.02 3.37 -13.40
CA ARG A 326 13.92 4.09 -12.11
C ARG A 326 14.02 3.16 -10.89
N GLY A 327 14.28 1.87 -11.11
CA GLY A 327 14.44 0.83 -10.09
C GLY A 327 13.14 0.25 -9.52
N TYR A 328 11.96 0.58 -10.08
CA TYR A 328 10.67 0.07 -9.63
C TYR A 328 10.37 -1.32 -10.21
N THR A 329 9.97 -2.26 -9.35
CA THR A 329 9.30 -3.50 -9.78
C THR A 329 7.86 -3.19 -10.18
N VAL A 330 7.23 -4.09 -10.95
CA VAL A 330 5.81 -3.96 -11.31
C VAL A 330 4.89 -3.95 -10.09
N LEU A 331 5.28 -4.56 -8.96
CA LEU A 331 4.54 -4.51 -7.70
C LEU A 331 4.62 -3.12 -7.03
N HIS A 332 5.70 -2.36 -7.22
CA HIS A 332 5.75 -0.95 -6.81
C HIS A 332 4.78 -0.09 -7.63
N VAL A 333 4.71 -0.30 -8.95
CA VAL A 333 3.78 0.41 -9.85
C VAL A 333 2.32 0.06 -9.51
N ALA A 334 2.02 -1.22 -9.22
CA ALA A 334 0.69 -1.65 -8.79
C ALA A 334 0.26 -1.01 -7.44
N ALA A 335 1.21 -0.83 -6.51
CA ALA A 335 0.97 -0.12 -5.25
C ALA A 335 0.72 1.39 -5.46
N MET A 336 1.32 2.01 -6.49
CA MET A 336 0.99 3.38 -6.90
C MET A 336 -0.42 3.50 -7.48
N ARG A 337 -0.83 2.52 -8.31
CA ARG A 337 -2.15 2.50 -8.96
C ARG A 337 -3.32 2.16 -8.03
N LYS A 338 -3.06 1.58 -6.85
CA LYS A 338 -4.08 1.23 -5.84
C LYS A 338 -5.19 0.30 -6.34
N GLU A 339 -4.87 -0.63 -7.25
CA GLU A 339 -5.85 -1.63 -7.76
C GLU A 339 -5.60 -3.02 -7.13
N PRO A 340 -6.45 -3.47 -6.17
CA PRO A 340 -6.24 -4.72 -5.45
C PRO A 340 -6.10 -5.95 -6.35
N LYS A 341 -6.84 -6.02 -7.47
CA LYS A 341 -6.82 -7.16 -8.39
C LYS A 341 -5.44 -7.38 -9.01
N ILE A 342 -4.77 -6.30 -9.41
CA ILE A 342 -3.44 -6.35 -10.03
C ILE A 342 -2.39 -6.74 -8.99
N ILE A 343 -2.47 -6.18 -7.77
CA ILE A 343 -1.58 -6.56 -6.66
C ILE A 343 -1.70 -8.05 -6.33
N VAL A 344 -2.93 -8.59 -6.23
CA VAL A 344 -3.14 -10.03 -6.01
C VAL A 344 -2.56 -10.87 -7.15
N SER A 345 -2.81 -10.50 -8.41
CA SER A 345 -2.30 -11.24 -9.57
C SER A 345 -0.77 -11.31 -9.56
N LEU A 346 -0.09 -10.17 -9.40
CA LEU A 346 1.38 -10.10 -9.30
C LEU A 346 1.93 -10.96 -8.15
N LEU A 347 1.31 -10.90 -6.97
CA LEU A 347 1.71 -11.73 -5.83
C LEU A 347 1.49 -13.23 -6.10
N THR A 348 0.42 -13.64 -6.79
CA THR A 348 0.22 -15.04 -7.19
C THR A 348 1.19 -15.52 -8.26
N LYS A 349 1.77 -14.60 -9.04
CA LYS A 349 2.79 -14.87 -10.06
C LYS A 349 4.23 -14.84 -9.52
N GLY A 350 4.43 -14.59 -8.22
CA GLY A 350 5.74 -14.63 -7.57
C GLY A 350 6.44 -13.28 -7.38
N ALA A 351 5.72 -12.15 -7.49
CA ALA A 351 6.29 -10.83 -7.21
C ALA A 351 6.68 -10.68 -5.72
N ARG A 352 7.86 -10.10 -5.46
CA ARG A 352 8.44 -9.96 -4.11
C ARG A 352 8.01 -8.65 -3.41
N PRO A 353 7.10 -8.67 -2.40
CA PRO A 353 6.71 -7.47 -1.64
C PRO A 353 7.83 -6.89 -0.77
N SER A 354 8.90 -7.66 -0.54
CA SER A 354 10.09 -7.27 0.22
C SER A 354 11.12 -6.48 -0.60
N ASP A 355 10.99 -6.42 -1.92
CA ASP A 355 11.97 -5.75 -2.78
C ASP A 355 11.94 -4.23 -2.54
N LEU A 356 13.12 -3.60 -2.53
CA LEU A 356 13.29 -2.17 -2.26
C LEU A 356 13.51 -1.37 -3.55
N THR A 357 12.89 -0.20 -3.61
CA THR A 357 13.19 0.88 -4.57
C THR A 357 14.56 1.53 -4.30
N LEU A 358 15.00 2.42 -5.19
CA LEU A 358 16.26 3.17 -5.01
C LEU A 358 16.23 4.10 -3.78
N ASP A 359 15.05 4.60 -3.41
CA ASP A 359 14.80 5.39 -2.19
C ASP A 359 14.42 4.53 -0.97
N GLY A 360 14.70 3.22 -1.00
CA GLY A 360 14.63 2.32 0.15
C GLY A 360 13.22 1.93 0.60
N ARG A 361 12.20 2.10 -0.26
CA ARG A 361 10.79 1.81 0.05
C ARG A 361 10.35 0.46 -0.52
N LYS A 362 9.42 -0.19 0.17
CA LYS A 362 8.68 -1.36 -0.30
C LYS A 362 7.35 -0.94 -0.93
N ALA A 363 6.72 -1.83 -1.68
CA ALA A 363 5.36 -1.68 -2.19
C ALA A 363 4.35 -1.26 -1.09
N LEU A 364 4.47 -1.85 0.11
CA LEU A 364 3.62 -1.50 1.26
C LEU A 364 3.73 -0.01 1.65
N GLN A 365 4.95 0.51 1.78
CA GLN A 365 5.19 1.90 2.20
C GLN A 365 4.77 2.90 1.12
N ILE A 366 4.89 2.53 -0.17
CA ILE A 366 4.32 3.32 -1.27
C ILE A 366 2.79 3.41 -1.11
N SER A 367 2.11 2.27 -0.89
CA SER A 367 0.65 2.23 -0.72
C SER A 367 0.19 3.02 0.52
N LYS A 368 0.89 2.89 1.67
CA LYS A 368 0.61 3.67 2.89
C LYS A 368 0.80 5.18 2.69
N ARG A 369 1.88 5.61 2.02
CA ARG A 369 2.17 7.04 1.77
C ARG A 369 1.20 7.71 0.79
N LEU A 370 0.56 6.94 -0.08
CA LEU A 370 -0.44 7.44 -1.03
C LEU A 370 -1.88 7.44 -0.47
N THR A 371 -2.11 6.79 0.67
CA THR A 371 -3.45 6.64 1.28
C THR A 371 -3.67 7.69 2.36
N LYS A 372 -4.83 8.36 2.37
CA LYS A 372 -5.18 9.34 3.41
C LYS A 372 -5.51 8.59 4.71
N ALA A 373 -4.99 9.04 5.85
CA ALA A 373 -5.16 8.35 7.13
C ALA A 373 -6.64 8.23 7.54
N ALA A 374 -7.45 9.26 7.27
CA ALA A 374 -8.89 9.23 7.48
C ALA A 374 -9.55 8.04 6.77
N ASP A 375 -9.27 7.84 5.47
CA ASP A 375 -9.87 6.80 4.63
C ASP A 375 -9.47 5.37 5.06
N TYR A 376 -8.28 5.22 5.67
CA TYR A 376 -7.80 3.95 6.22
C TYR A 376 -8.48 3.59 7.54
N TYR A 377 -8.60 4.56 8.46
CA TYR A 377 -9.14 4.35 9.80
C TYR A 377 -10.69 4.37 9.89
N ILE A 378 -11.42 4.56 8.78
CA ILE A 378 -12.89 4.46 8.79
C ILE A 378 -13.32 3.05 9.23
N PRO A 379 -14.20 2.91 10.25
CA PRO A 379 -14.81 1.63 10.58
C PRO A 379 -15.64 1.11 9.39
N THR A 380 -15.35 -0.11 8.94
CA THR A 380 -16.13 -0.74 7.87
C THR A 380 -17.49 -1.17 8.43
N GLU A 381 -18.55 -0.41 8.12
CA GLU A 381 -19.92 -0.83 8.43
C GLU A 381 -20.27 -2.13 7.68
N GLU A 382 -20.96 -3.04 8.36
CA GLU A 382 -21.28 -4.37 7.83
C GLU A 382 -22.06 -4.27 6.49
N GLY A 383 -21.52 -4.89 5.44
CA GLY A 383 -22.10 -4.90 4.10
C GLY A 383 -21.64 -3.79 3.15
N LYS A 384 -20.85 -2.80 3.59
CA LYS A 384 -20.21 -1.83 2.66
C LYS A 384 -18.89 -2.38 2.12
N THR A 385 -18.61 -2.08 0.85
CA THR A 385 -17.33 -2.44 0.20
C THR A 385 -16.17 -1.70 0.85
N THR A 386 -15.08 -2.40 1.19
CA THR A 386 -13.86 -1.77 1.71
C THR A 386 -13.23 -0.82 0.67
N PRO A 387 -12.66 0.33 1.09
CA PRO A 387 -11.90 1.20 0.20
C PRO A 387 -10.74 0.45 -0.47
N LYS A 388 -10.53 0.65 -1.77
CA LYS A 388 -9.47 -0.03 -2.54
C LYS A 388 -8.10 0.17 -1.91
N ASP A 389 -7.77 1.40 -1.54
CA ASP A 389 -6.52 1.82 -0.91
C ASP A 389 -6.20 1.00 0.34
N ARG A 390 -7.17 0.89 1.25
CA ARG A 390 -7.06 0.09 2.47
C ARG A 390 -6.88 -1.39 2.15
N LEU A 391 -7.65 -1.93 1.20
CA LEU A 391 -7.52 -3.32 0.79
C LEU A 391 -6.15 -3.61 0.15
N CYS A 392 -5.56 -2.66 -0.59
CA CYS A 392 -4.19 -2.77 -1.10
C CYS A 392 -3.17 -2.88 0.04
N ILE A 393 -3.28 -2.04 1.08
CA ILE A 393 -2.43 -2.09 2.27
C ILE A 393 -2.60 -3.45 2.98
N GLU A 394 -3.82 -3.87 3.28
CA GLU A 394 -4.12 -5.14 3.97
C GLU A 394 -3.55 -6.36 3.20
N ILE A 395 -3.66 -6.38 1.87
CA ILE A 395 -3.07 -7.42 1.01
C ILE A 395 -1.54 -7.40 1.06
N LEU A 396 -0.91 -6.22 0.96
CA LEU A 396 0.54 -6.08 0.97
C LEU A 396 1.15 -6.45 2.33
N GLU A 397 0.53 -6.04 3.45
CA GLU A 397 0.97 -6.49 4.78
C GLU A 397 0.81 -8.01 4.95
N GLN A 398 -0.26 -8.60 4.44
CA GLN A 398 -0.45 -10.06 4.48
C GLN A 398 0.55 -10.80 3.57
N ALA A 399 1.06 -10.15 2.52
CA ALA A 399 2.13 -10.68 1.67
C ALA A 399 3.52 -10.57 2.32
N GLU A 400 3.76 -9.55 3.16
CA GLU A 400 4.95 -9.46 4.01
C GLU A 400 4.95 -10.52 5.12
N ARG A 401 3.80 -10.72 5.78
CA ARG A 401 3.60 -11.75 6.82
C ARG A 401 3.67 -13.18 6.28
N ARG A 402 3.72 -13.38 4.96
CA ARG A 402 3.95 -14.67 4.30
C ARG A 402 5.45 -14.90 4.08
N ASP A 403 5.97 -15.75 4.94
CA ASP A 403 7.36 -16.19 5.08
C ASP A 403 8.10 -16.51 3.74
N PRO A 404 9.37 -16.10 3.55
CA PRO A 404 10.09 -16.29 2.29
C PRO A 404 10.21 -17.75 1.82
N LEU A 405 10.32 -18.73 2.72
CA LEU A 405 10.40 -20.15 2.35
C LEU A 405 9.09 -20.64 1.69
N LEU A 406 7.95 -20.08 2.08
CA LEU A 406 6.66 -20.30 1.42
C LEU A 406 6.58 -19.56 0.07
N ARG A 407 7.35 -18.48 -0.10
CA ARG A 407 7.45 -17.73 -1.36
C ARG A 407 8.32 -18.46 -2.38
N GLU A 408 9.45 -19.02 -1.98
CA GLU A 408 10.28 -19.88 -2.83
C GLU A 408 9.51 -21.15 -3.23
N ALA A 409 8.79 -21.77 -2.28
CA ALA A 409 7.84 -22.83 -2.60
C ALA A 409 6.78 -22.37 -3.64
N SER A 410 6.25 -21.14 -3.54
CA SER A 410 5.31 -20.60 -4.54
C SER A 410 5.93 -20.24 -5.89
N HIS A 411 7.20 -19.84 -5.92
CA HIS A 411 7.96 -19.62 -7.15
C HIS A 411 8.18 -20.96 -7.88
N SER A 412 8.52 -22.01 -7.11
CA SER A 412 8.53 -23.39 -7.60
C SER A 412 7.12 -23.87 -8.01
N PHE A 413 6.04 -23.48 -7.33
CA PHE A 413 4.66 -23.84 -7.74
C PHE A 413 4.18 -23.10 -9.00
N ALA A 414 4.82 -22.00 -9.40
CA ALA A 414 4.54 -21.30 -10.66
C ALA A 414 5.39 -21.82 -11.83
N MET A 415 6.60 -22.32 -11.54
CA MET A 415 7.53 -22.87 -12.55
C MET A 415 7.36 -24.39 -12.77
N ALA A 416 6.89 -25.14 -11.76
CA ALA A 416 6.67 -26.58 -11.86
C ALA A 416 5.30 -26.89 -12.49
N GLY A 417 5.28 -27.03 -13.82
CA GLY A 417 4.23 -27.77 -14.50
C GLY A 417 4.21 -29.23 -14.02
N ASP A 418 3.00 -29.72 -13.73
CA ASP A 418 2.64 -31.14 -13.63
C ASP A 418 3.53 -32.10 -12.80
N ASP A 419 3.78 -31.76 -11.53
CA ASP A 419 3.83 -32.81 -10.49
C ASP A 419 3.16 -32.43 -9.15
N LEU A 420 1.83 -32.37 -9.19
CA LEU A 420 0.99 -32.26 -7.99
C LEU A 420 1.03 -33.52 -7.10
N ARG A 421 1.51 -34.66 -7.61
CA ARG A 421 1.57 -35.94 -6.88
C ARG A 421 2.75 -35.97 -5.90
N MET A 422 3.92 -35.51 -6.34
CA MET A 422 5.09 -35.33 -5.48
C MET A 422 4.84 -34.27 -4.40
N LYS A 423 4.08 -33.21 -4.72
CA LYS A 423 3.63 -32.21 -3.73
C LYS A 423 2.72 -32.81 -2.66
N LEU A 424 1.75 -33.65 -3.04
CA LEU A 424 0.90 -34.37 -2.09
C LEU A 424 1.73 -35.33 -1.23
N LEU A 425 2.65 -36.09 -1.83
CA LEU A 425 3.52 -37.04 -1.13
C LEU A 425 4.45 -36.36 -0.11
N TYR A 426 5.07 -35.22 -0.44
CA TYR A 426 5.88 -34.45 0.51
C TYR A 426 5.06 -33.99 1.73
N LEU A 427 3.82 -33.53 1.50
CA LEU A 427 2.93 -33.05 2.55
C LEU A 427 2.42 -34.20 3.45
N GLU A 428 2.04 -35.34 2.87
CA GLU A 428 1.68 -36.55 3.62
C GLU A 428 2.88 -37.04 4.47
N ASN A 429 4.07 -37.15 3.87
CA ASN A 429 5.28 -37.58 4.58
C ASN A 429 5.66 -36.63 5.72
N ARG A 430 5.55 -35.31 5.52
CA ARG A 430 5.86 -34.31 6.55
C ARG A 430 4.84 -34.30 7.69
N VAL A 431 3.55 -34.45 7.40
CA VAL A 431 2.53 -34.60 8.45
C VAL A 431 2.65 -35.96 9.15
N GLY A 432 3.04 -37.02 8.44
CA GLY A 432 3.39 -38.32 9.03
C GLY A 432 4.60 -38.26 9.97
N LEU A 433 5.64 -37.52 9.59
CA LEU A 433 6.79 -37.25 10.45
C LEU A 433 6.40 -36.43 11.69
N ALA A 434 5.50 -35.45 11.55
CA ALA A 434 4.92 -34.73 12.67
C ALA A 434 4.09 -35.64 13.59
N LYS A 435 3.27 -36.56 13.05
CA LYS A 435 2.57 -37.60 13.82
C LYS A 435 3.53 -38.49 14.61
N LEU A 436 4.73 -38.76 14.08
CA LEU A 436 5.74 -39.62 14.73
C LEU A 436 6.53 -38.90 15.84
N LEU A 437 6.92 -37.64 15.63
CA LEU A 437 7.80 -36.89 16.53
C LEU A 437 7.04 -36.02 17.54
N PHE A 438 5.82 -35.57 17.20
CA PHE A 438 4.98 -34.67 17.98
C PHE A 438 3.51 -35.18 18.02
N PRO A 439 3.27 -36.39 18.56
CA PRO A 439 2.00 -37.10 18.35
C PRO A 439 0.77 -36.42 18.96
N MET A 440 0.94 -35.63 20.02
CA MET A 440 -0.17 -34.94 20.69
C MET A 440 -0.47 -33.60 20.03
N GLU A 441 0.59 -32.88 19.66
CA GLU A 441 0.58 -31.57 19.02
C GLU A 441 0.02 -31.69 17.60
N ALA A 442 0.57 -32.62 16.81
CA ALA A 442 0.08 -32.92 15.47
C ALA A 442 -1.39 -33.34 15.49
N LYS A 443 -1.82 -34.12 16.50
CA LYS A 443 -3.22 -34.48 16.68
C LYS A 443 -4.10 -33.26 16.90
N VAL A 444 -3.80 -32.40 17.87
CA VAL A 444 -4.59 -31.17 18.14
C VAL A 444 -4.67 -30.28 16.89
N ILE A 445 -3.59 -30.16 16.13
CA ILE A 445 -3.55 -29.41 14.86
C ILE A 445 -4.46 -30.05 13.80
N MET A 446 -4.41 -31.38 13.64
CA MET A 446 -5.27 -32.12 12.70
C MET A 446 -6.75 -32.10 13.10
N ASP A 447 -7.06 -32.17 14.39
CA ASP A 447 -8.41 -32.04 14.95
C ASP A 447 -9.00 -30.66 14.59
N ILE A 448 -8.22 -29.57 14.79
CA ILE A 448 -8.62 -28.21 14.39
C ILE A 448 -8.87 -28.10 12.88
N VAL A 449 -7.99 -28.70 12.06
CA VAL A 449 -8.07 -28.66 10.58
C VAL A 449 -9.08 -29.68 10.01
N HIS A 450 -9.65 -30.55 10.85
CA HIS A 450 -10.58 -31.64 10.48
C HIS A 450 -9.97 -32.63 9.47
N LEU A 451 -8.66 -32.91 9.59
CA LEU A 451 -7.90 -33.64 8.56
C LEU A 451 -8.30 -35.12 8.42
N ASP A 452 -8.76 -35.75 9.51
CA ASP A 452 -9.25 -37.13 9.55
C ASP A 452 -10.50 -37.37 8.68
N GLY A 453 -11.18 -36.31 8.23
CA GLY A 453 -12.28 -36.38 7.27
C GLY A 453 -11.85 -36.59 5.80
N THR A 454 -10.58 -36.90 5.52
CA THR A 454 -10.05 -37.02 4.14
C THR A 454 -9.15 -38.26 3.97
N LEU A 455 -9.29 -38.98 2.85
CA LEU A 455 -8.61 -40.26 2.60
C LEU A 455 -7.09 -40.10 2.40
N GLU A 456 -6.28 -40.82 3.18
CA GLU A 456 -4.82 -40.87 3.07
C GLU A 456 -4.33 -41.46 1.74
N PHE A 457 -3.32 -40.84 1.13
CA PHE A 457 -2.79 -41.24 -0.18
C PHE A 457 -1.78 -42.41 -0.08
N ALA A 458 -2.28 -43.64 -0.05
CA ALA A 458 -1.46 -44.85 0.01
C ALA A 458 -0.91 -45.30 -1.38
N LEU A 459 0.38 -45.68 -1.42
CA LEU A 459 1.15 -45.94 -2.66
C LEU A 459 1.25 -47.43 -3.04
N ASP A 460 0.27 -48.26 -2.70
CA ASP A 460 0.35 -49.75 -2.78
C ASP A 460 0.26 -50.33 -4.22
N GLY A 461 0.30 -49.47 -5.24
CA GLY A 461 0.19 -49.85 -6.66
C GLY A 461 1.49 -50.24 -7.36
N ILE A 462 2.67 -49.91 -6.81
CA ILE A 462 3.97 -50.12 -7.49
C ILE A 462 4.80 -51.21 -6.79
N LYS A 463 4.36 -52.47 -6.91
CA LYS A 463 5.15 -53.63 -6.48
C LYS A 463 6.21 -53.98 -7.53
N THR A 464 7.43 -53.57 -7.23
CA THR A 464 8.71 -53.88 -7.88
C THR A 464 8.73 -55.17 -8.72
N LYS A 465 8.60 -55.03 -10.06
CA LYS A 465 9.06 -56.07 -11.00
C LYS A 465 10.58 -56.19 -10.87
N LYS A 466 11.07 -57.36 -10.46
CA LYS A 466 12.50 -57.68 -10.39
C LYS A 466 13.14 -57.54 -11.78
N MET A 467 13.95 -56.50 -12.00
CA MET A 467 14.83 -56.37 -13.15
C MET A 467 16.16 -57.10 -12.88
N ALA A 468 16.12 -58.44 -13.03
CA ALA A 468 17.30 -59.29 -13.00
C ALA A 468 17.66 -59.73 -14.43
N GLY A 469 18.43 -58.88 -15.14
CA GLY A 469 19.04 -59.18 -16.44
C GLY A 469 18.27 -58.69 -17.68
N ALA A 470 18.97 -58.76 -18.82
CA ALA A 470 18.51 -58.53 -20.20
C ALA A 470 18.08 -57.11 -20.63
N GLN A 471 19.07 -56.37 -21.16
CA GLN A 471 19.05 -55.55 -22.40
C GLN A 471 18.02 -54.41 -22.62
N ARG A 472 18.53 -53.32 -23.23
CA ARG A 472 17.77 -52.15 -23.71
C ARG A 472 16.70 -52.54 -24.74
N THR A 473 15.44 -52.15 -24.50
CA THR A 473 14.47 -51.84 -25.57
C THR A 473 13.52 -50.71 -25.13
N THR A 474 13.17 -49.86 -26.09
CA THR A 474 12.02 -48.92 -26.18
C THR A 474 11.18 -48.64 -24.93
N VAL A 475 11.09 -47.35 -24.56
CA VAL A 475 10.05 -46.80 -23.68
C VAL A 475 8.66 -47.04 -24.30
N ASP A 476 7.74 -47.60 -23.51
CA ASP A 476 6.31 -47.61 -23.83
C ASP A 476 5.68 -46.30 -23.32
N LEU A 477 4.93 -45.61 -24.18
CA LEU A 477 4.40 -44.26 -23.94
C LEU A 477 2.91 -44.27 -23.52
N ASN A 478 2.40 -45.42 -23.04
CA ASN A 478 0.97 -45.64 -22.79
C ASN A 478 0.59 -45.87 -21.31
N GLU A 479 1.40 -45.45 -20.33
CA GLU A 479 0.86 -45.22 -18.99
C GLU A 479 0.02 -43.92 -19.00
N ALA A 480 -1.25 -44.04 -18.62
CA ALA A 480 -2.19 -42.92 -18.70
C ALA A 480 -1.84 -41.81 -17.67
N PRO A 481 -1.97 -40.52 -18.05
CA PRO A 481 -1.61 -39.41 -17.16
C PRO A 481 -2.46 -39.42 -15.88
N PHE A 482 -1.80 -39.15 -14.74
CA PHE A 482 -2.35 -39.23 -13.40
C PHE A 482 -3.45 -38.17 -13.16
N LYS A 483 -4.71 -38.53 -13.42
CA LYS A 483 -5.88 -37.69 -13.16
C LYS A 483 -6.15 -37.59 -11.65
N MET A 484 -5.70 -36.51 -11.03
CA MET A 484 -6.08 -36.21 -9.64
C MET A 484 -7.58 -35.92 -9.52
N GLN A 485 -8.22 -36.61 -8.57
CA GLN A 485 -9.60 -36.35 -8.18
C GLN A 485 -9.68 -35.15 -7.22
N GLU A 486 -10.85 -34.53 -7.15
CA GLU A 486 -11.08 -33.33 -6.31
C GLU A 486 -10.79 -33.60 -4.81
N GLU A 487 -11.02 -34.83 -4.36
CA GLU A 487 -10.70 -35.30 -3.01
C GLU A 487 -9.22 -35.13 -2.67
N HIS A 488 -8.30 -35.47 -3.59
CA HIS A 488 -6.86 -35.29 -3.39
C HIS A 488 -6.47 -33.81 -3.35
N LEU A 489 -7.14 -32.96 -4.15
CA LEU A 489 -6.94 -31.50 -4.11
C LEU A 489 -7.41 -30.94 -2.75
N ASN A 490 -8.52 -31.43 -2.22
CA ASN A 490 -9.06 -31.01 -0.92
C ASN A 490 -8.21 -31.53 0.26
N ARG A 491 -7.68 -32.76 0.20
CA ARG A 491 -6.71 -33.25 1.18
C ARG A 491 -5.39 -32.48 1.12
N MET A 492 -4.87 -32.16 -0.07
CA MET A 492 -3.68 -31.30 -0.20
C MET A 492 -3.89 -29.93 0.49
N LYS A 493 -5.07 -29.30 0.31
CA LYS A 493 -5.42 -28.05 1.02
C LYS A 493 -5.45 -28.25 2.55
N ALA A 494 -5.97 -29.37 3.04
CA ALA A 494 -6.00 -29.69 4.47
C ALA A 494 -4.59 -29.91 5.03
N LEU A 495 -3.74 -30.68 4.35
CA LEU A 495 -2.34 -30.90 4.76
C LEU A 495 -1.54 -29.58 4.79
N CYS A 496 -1.71 -28.70 3.80
CA CYS A 496 -1.11 -27.36 3.82
C CYS A 496 -1.53 -26.57 5.07
N ARG A 497 -2.83 -26.52 5.39
CA ARG A 497 -3.35 -25.82 6.59
C ARG A 497 -2.81 -26.39 7.89
N THR A 498 -2.68 -27.72 7.99
CA THR A 498 -2.08 -28.41 9.14
C THR A 498 -0.62 -28.01 9.31
N VAL A 499 0.15 -27.94 8.22
CA VAL A 499 1.54 -27.47 8.21
C VAL A 499 1.66 -25.98 8.61
N GLU A 500 0.81 -25.11 8.07
CA GLU A 500 0.77 -23.68 8.42
C GLU A 500 0.41 -23.46 9.89
N LEU A 501 -0.60 -24.16 10.39
CA LEU A 501 -1.07 -24.06 11.78
C LEU A 501 -0.02 -24.61 12.76
N GLY A 502 0.65 -25.71 12.42
CA GLY A 502 1.78 -26.24 13.18
C GLY A 502 2.95 -25.27 13.26
N LYS A 503 3.36 -24.65 12.15
CA LYS A 503 4.41 -23.62 12.15
C LYS A 503 4.03 -22.38 12.98
N ARG A 504 2.74 -22.07 13.12
CA ARG A 504 2.26 -20.93 13.91
C ARG A 504 2.34 -21.15 15.43
N PHE A 505 2.18 -22.38 15.90
CA PHE A 505 2.24 -22.72 17.33
C PHE A 505 3.60 -23.29 17.77
N PHE A 506 4.30 -23.97 16.87
CA PHE A 506 5.58 -24.65 17.15
C PHE A 506 6.60 -24.34 16.03
N PRO A 507 7.09 -23.09 15.93
CA PRO A 507 7.95 -22.65 14.84
C PRO A 507 9.30 -23.39 14.79
N ARG A 508 9.96 -23.61 15.95
CA ARG A 508 11.26 -24.32 16.00
C ARG A 508 11.07 -25.80 15.69
N CYS A 509 10.00 -26.43 16.18
CA CYS A 509 9.62 -27.80 15.83
C CYS A 509 9.37 -27.94 14.32
N SER A 510 8.69 -26.97 13.70
CA SER A 510 8.50 -26.94 12.24
C SER A 510 9.80 -26.78 11.46
N GLU A 511 10.82 -26.10 12.02
CA GLU A 511 12.13 -25.95 11.37
C GLU A 511 12.95 -27.25 11.46
N VAL A 512 12.88 -27.97 12.59
CA VAL A 512 13.46 -29.32 12.74
C VAL A 512 12.82 -30.29 11.77
N LEU A 513 11.48 -30.27 11.63
CA LEU A 513 10.78 -31.10 10.64
C LEU A 513 11.23 -30.83 9.21
N ASN A 514 11.41 -29.57 8.81
CA ASN A 514 11.97 -29.25 7.49
C ASN A 514 13.37 -29.86 7.30
N LYS A 515 14.28 -29.67 8.26
CA LYS A 515 15.66 -30.19 8.16
C LYS A 515 15.75 -31.71 8.05
N ILE A 516 14.74 -32.44 8.52
CA ILE A 516 14.64 -33.91 8.35
C ILE A 516 13.99 -34.28 7.00
N MET A 517 13.06 -33.46 6.48
CA MET A 517 12.44 -33.63 5.16
C MET A 517 13.36 -33.26 3.99
N ASP A 518 14.25 -32.30 4.19
CA ASP A 518 15.11 -31.71 3.16
C ASP A 518 16.50 -32.40 3.09
N ALA A 519 16.73 -33.40 3.95
CA ALA A 519 17.89 -34.32 3.90
C ALA A 519 17.46 -35.71 3.39
N ASP A 520 18.39 -36.45 2.77
CA ASP A 520 18.16 -37.84 2.31
C ASP A 520 17.90 -38.84 3.47
N ASP A 521 17.97 -38.38 4.73
CA ASP A 521 17.73 -39.12 5.97
C ASP A 521 16.31 -39.73 6.09
N LEU A 522 15.34 -39.30 5.27
CA LEU A 522 14.01 -39.92 5.17
C LEU A 522 14.10 -41.44 4.89
N ASN A 523 15.06 -41.87 4.08
CA ASN A 523 15.33 -43.30 3.81
C ASN A 523 15.98 -44.03 5.00
N GLN A 524 16.59 -43.31 5.93
CA GLN A 524 17.17 -43.87 7.15
C GLN A 524 16.11 -44.07 8.24
N LEU A 525 15.10 -43.20 8.33
CA LEU A 525 13.96 -43.38 9.24
C LEU A 525 12.91 -44.37 8.72
N ALA A 526 12.82 -44.58 7.41
CA ALA A 526 11.97 -45.61 6.81
C ALA A 526 12.40 -47.02 7.24
N CYS A 527 11.41 -47.90 7.46
CA CYS A 527 11.60 -49.31 7.81
C CYS A 527 11.22 -50.26 6.64
N PRO A 528 12.06 -50.43 5.61
CA PRO A 528 11.95 -51.59 4.73
C PRO A 528 12.32 -52.85 5.53
N GLY A 529 11.52 -53.92 5.43
CA GLY A 529 11.59 -55.08 6.34
C GLY A 529 12.84 -55.98 6.27
N ASN A 530 13.94 -55.52 5.67
CA ASN A 530 15.16 -56.29 5.40
C ASN A 530 16.47 -55.66 5.97
N ASP A 531 16.39 -54.62 6.79
CA ASP A 531 17.58 -53.97 7.40
C ASP A 531 18.50 -54.98 8.13
N THR A 532 19.82 -54.84 7.97
CA THR A 532 20.82 -55.60 8.74
C THR A 532 20.83 -55.22 10.24
N PRO A 533 21.46 -56.01 11.13
CA PRO A 533 21.59 -55.66 12.55
C PRO A 533 22.34 -54.35 12.80
N GLU A 534 23.33 -54.02 11.96
CA GLU A 534 24.17 -52.84 12.08
C GLU A 534 23.43 -51.58 11.61
N GLU A 535 22.73 -51.66 10.47
CA GLU A 535 21.83 -50.59 10.01
C GLU A 535 20.74 -50.30 11.07
N ARG A 536 20.14 -51.33 11.66
CA ARG A 536 19.18 -51.17 12.77
C ARG A 536 19.78 -50.49 14.00
N LEU A 537 21.07 -50.66 14.28
CA LEU A 537 21.75 -49.95 15.36
C LEU A 537 21.95 -48.46 14.99
N LEU A 538 22.43 -48.18 13.78
CA LEU A 538 22.66 -46.82 13.28
C LEU A 538 21.35 -46.02 13.20
N LYS A 539 20.29 -46.59 12.64
CA LYS A 539 18.93 -46.00 12.62
C LYS A 539 18.44 -45.67 14.03
N ARG A 540 18.72 -46.55 15.01
CA ARG A 540 18.34 -46.33 16.42
C ARG A 540 19.14 -45.21 17.07
N ILE A 541 20.44 -45.10 16.81
CA ILE A 541 21.28 -43.99 17.29
C ILE A 541 20.77 -42.67 16.69
N ARG A 542 20.56 -42.63 15.38
CA ARG A 542 20.04 -41.45 14.66
C ARG A 542 18.67 -41.01 15.15
N TYR A 543 17.78 -41.96 15.46
CA TYR A 543 16.49 -41.67 16.08
C TYR A 543 16.63 -41.00 17.46
N MET A 544 17.56 -41.47 18.30
CA MET A 544 17.81 -40.85 19.61
C MET A 544 18.39 -39.43 19.49
N GLU A 545 19.33 -39.20 18.56
CA GLU A 545 19.87 -37.87 18.25
C GLU A 545 18.74 -36.90 17.84
N LEU A 546 17.88 -37.33 16.90
CA LEU A 546 16.76 -36.53 16.43
C LEU A 546 15.73 -36.30 17.55
N GLN A 547 15.49 -37.29 18.42
CA GLN A 547 14.60 -37.15 19.57
C GLN A 547 15.11 -36.12 20.59
N GLU A 548 16.41 -36.00 20.80
CA GLU A 548 17.00 -34.95 21.66
C GLU A 548 16.82 -33.55 21.04
N VAL A 549 17.13 -33.40 19.74
CA VAL A 549 16.93 -32.13 19.00
C VAL A 549 15.46 -31.71 18.98
N VAL A 550 14.54 -32.66 18.75
CA VAL A 550 13.08 -32.49 18.81
C VAL A 550 12.63 -32.04 20.21
N SER A 551 13.07 -32.72 21.26
CA SER A 551 12.68 -32.42 22.64
C SER A 551 13.17 -31.04 23.07
N LYS A 552 14.37 -30.64 22.63
CA LYS A 552 14.91 -29.30 22.86
C LYS A 552 14.08 -28.23 22.14
N ALA A 553 13.81 -28.40 20.84
CA ALA A 553 13.02 -27.44 20.06
C ALA A 553 11.60 -27.24 20.63
N PHE A 554 10.97 -28.32 21.12
CA PHE A 554 9.66 -28.26 21.77
C PHE A 554 9.67 -27.48 23.08
N ASN A 555 10.68 -27.71 23.93
CA ASN A 555 10.81 -26.95 25.18
C ASN A 555 11.06 -25.46 24.92
N GLU A 556 11.87 -25.12 23.91
CA GLU A 556 12.09 -23.72 23.50
C GLU A 556 10.81 -23.05 22.94
N ASP A 557 10.05 -23.74 22.08
CA ASP A 557 8.76 -23.23 21.56
C ASP A 557 7.75 -23.02 22.71
N LYS A 558 7.73 -23.93 23.69
CA LYS A 558 6.85 -23.85 24.87
C LYS A 558 7.22 -22.67 25.79
N GLU A 559 8.49 -22.48 26.10
CA GLU A 559 8.94 -21.34 26.92
C GLU A 559 8.65 -19.99 26.26
N GLU A 560 8.76 -19.91 24.92
CA GLU A 560 8.38 -18.74 24.13
C GLU A 560 6.86 -18.48 24.23
N PHE A 561 6.04 -19.53 24.13
CA PHE A 561 4.58 -19.45 24.24
C PHE A 561 4.13 -19.00 25.63
N ASP A 562 4.62 -19.63 26.70
CA ASP A 562 4.30 -19.27 28.09
C ASP A 562 4.71 -17.82 28.41
N ARG A 563 5.87 -17.37 27.91
CA ARG A 563 6.33 -15.98 27.98
C ARG A 563 5.36 -15.00 27.29
N SER A 564 4.78 -15.39 26.16
CA SER A 564 3.76 -14.58 25.44
C SER A 564 2.37 -14.58 26.11
N ALA A 565 2.02 -15.64 26.84
CA ALA A 565 0.79 -15.72 27.64
C ALA A 565 0.85 -14.80 28.88
N ILE A 566 2.03 -14.66 29.49
CA ILE A 566 2.27 -13.78 30.65
C ILE A 566 2.24 -12.29 30.25
N SER A 567 2.77 -11.93 29.07
CA SER A 567 2.75 -10.54 28.59
C SER A 567 1.36 -10.08 28.11
N SER A 568 0.51 -10.99 27.64
CA SER A 568 -0.85 -10.68 27.20
C SER A 568 -1.87 -10.59 28.35
N SER A 569 -1.75 -11.44 29.38
CA SER A 569 -2.68 -11.49 30.51
C SER A 569 -2.58 -10.31 31.50
N SER A 570 -1.52 -9.51 31.44
CA SER A 570 -1.31 -8.35 32.33
C SER A 570 -2.08 -7.07 31.93
N SER A 571 -2.83 -7.10 30.82
CA SER A 571 -3.61 -5.97 30.29
C SER A 571 -5.06 -5.86 30.81
N SER A 572 -5.63 -6.93 31.38
CA SER A 572 -7.08 -7.06 31.58
C SER A 572 -7.56 -6.72 33.01
N LYS A 573 -7.47 -5.46 33.43
CA LYS A 573 -8.16 -4.97 34.65
C LYS A 573 -9.59 -4.51 34.35
N SER A 574 -10.55 -5.43 34.42
CA SER A 574 -11.98 -5.16 34.24
C SER A 574 -12.56 -4.27 35.36
N VAL A 575 -13.07 -3.09 35.00
CA VAL A 575 -13.75 -2.17 35.93
C VAL A 575 -15.17 -2.67 36.24
N VAL A 576 -15.30 -3.48 37.28
CA VAL A 576 -16.61 -3.97 37.75
C VAL A 576 -17.31 -2.88 38.57
N ARG A 577 -18.39 -2.31 38.03
CA ARG A 577 -19.34 -1.45 38.78
C ARG A 577 -20.34 -2.31 39.57
N PRO A 578 -20.42 -2.21 40.91
CA PRO A 578 -21.53 -2.77 41.67
C PRO A 578 -22.72 -1.78 41.70
N ARG A 579 -23.93 -2.26 41.38
CA ARG A 579 -25.18 -1.47 41.43
C ARG A 579 -26.07 -1.93 42.60
N GLY A 580 -25.98 -1.22 43.73
CA GLY A 580 -27.06 -0.95 44.69
C GLY A 580 -27.67 -2.08 45.56
N GLY A 581 -27.94 -1.73 46.84
CA GLY A 581 -29.22 -2.11 47.47
C GLY A 581 -29.22 -2.82 48.83
N LYS A 582 -29.16 -2.04 49.93
CA LYS A 582 -29.79 -2.24 51.28
C LYS A 582 -29.36 -1.04 52.17
N ARG A 583 -30.26 -0.22 52.75
CA ARG A 583 -31.05 -0.46 54.00
C ARG A 583 -30.15 -1.04 55.11
N THR A 584 -29.85 -0.34 56.21
CA THR A 584 -30.78 0.21 57.22
C THR A 584 -30.13 1.22 58.15
N HIS A 585 -30.95 2.13 58.72
CA HIS A 585 -30.67 3.10 59.79
C HIS A 585 -29.70 4.24 59.45
#